data_AF-A0A6G0TJ72-F1
#
_entry.id   AF-A0A6G0TJ72-F1
#
_cell.length_a   1.000
_cell.length_b   1.000
_cell.length_c   1.000
_cell.angle_alpha   90.00
_cell.angle_beta   90.00
_cell.angle_gamma   90.00
#
_symmetry.space_group_name_H-M   'P 1'
#
loop_
_entity.id
_entity.type
_entity.pdbx_description
1 polymer ?
#
loop_
_entity_poly.entity_id
_entity_poly.type
_entity_poly.pdbx_seq_one_letter_code
_entity_poly.pdbx_strand_id
1 'polypeptide(L)'
;MDSESFRECGKTVIDYLADYMDNIRDRPVLSTVKPGYLYEMVPSEAPVKGEHWKTVIADFEKVIMPGVTHWNSPQFHAFFPTGNSYPSIIGDMLSNGIGCIGFSWITSPACTELEVQVMNWFGKILDLPKEFLNESEGPGGGIIQGSASEATFVCLLAAKDRTTKRIKALNPTMTDGEIKAKLVAYTSDQSNSSVEKAGLLGSMPMKMLKADINGRMTGAILAEAIAEDVAKGLIPCYVVATLGTTGTCAFDCLEELGPICNKNDIWLHVDAAYAGTQAAAALPTTTVV
;
A
#
# COMPACT_ATOMS: atom_id res chain seq x y z
N MET A 1 -16.72 30.53 0.44
CA MET A 1 -17.14 30.23 -0.94
C MET A 1 -18.53 29.65 -0.89
N ASP A 2 -19.43 30.03 -1.80
CA ASP A 2 -20.78 29.44 -1.94
C ASP A 2 -20.86 28.49 -3.15
N SER A 3 -22.04 27.94 -3.45
CA SER A 3 -22.20 26.93 -4.50
C SER A 3 -21.95 27.44 -5.93
N GLU A 4 -22.22 28.71 -6.20
CA GLU A 4 -21.96 29.33 -7.51
C GLU A 4 -20.46 29.52 -7.71
N SER A 5 -19.80 30.10 -6.69
CA SER A 5 -18.34 30.25 -6.67
C SER A 5 -17.62 28.89 -6.74
N PHE A 6 -18.17 27.85 -6.10
CA PHE A 6 -17.65 26.48 -6.19
C PHE A 6 -17.72 25.92 -7.61
N ARG A 7 -18.82 26.16 -8.34
CA ARG A 7 -18.94 25.71 -9.74
C ARG A 7 -17.95 26.43 -10.65
N GLU A 8 -17.76 27.73 -10.46
CA GLU A 8 -16.78 28.51 -11.24
C GLU A 8 -15.34 28.02 -10.94
N CYS A 9 -14.98 27.95 -9.65
CA CYS A 9 -13.66 27.49 -9.21
C CYS A 9 -13.39 26.05 -9.64
N GLY A 10 -14.35 25.14 -9.46
CA GLY A 10 -14.23 23.72 -9.80
C GLY A 10 -13.99 23.49 -11.28
N LYS A 11 -14.73 24.18 -12.16
CA LYS A 11 -14.49 24.12 -13.62
C LYS A 11 -13.10 24.64 -13.98
N THR A 12 -12.69 25.76 -13.38
CA THR A 12 -11.35 26.33 -13.60
C THR A 12 -10.25 25.34 -13.21
N VAL A 13 -10.40 24.63 -12.08
CA VAL A 13 -9.43 23.62 -11.65
C VAL A 13 -9.45 22.39 -12.56
N ILE A 14 -10.62 21.95 -13.04
CA ILE A 14 -10.71 20.83 -14.01
C ILE A 14 -9.96 21.19 -15.30
N ASP A 15 -10.21 22.37 -15.85
CA ASP A 15 -9.54 22.83 -17.08
C ASP A 15 -8.02 22.91 -16.86
N TYR A 16 -7.59 23.48 -15.73
CA TYR A 16 -6.18 23.53 -15.34
C TYR A 16 -5.53 22.14 -15.25
N LEU A 17 -6.19 21.17 -14.63
CA LEU A 17 -5.66 19.81 -14.48
C LEU A 17 -5.55 19.09 -15.83
N ALA A 18 -6.53 19.29 -16.71
CA ALA A 18 -6.47 18.78 -18.07
C ALA A 18 -5.26 19.37 -18.82
N ASP A 19 -5.11 20.69 -18.82
CA ASP A 19 -3.98 21.39 -19.44
C ASP A 19 -2.63 20.94 -18.85
N TYR A 20 -2.56 20.77 -17.53
CA TYR A 20 -1.36 20.29 -16.84
C TYR A 20 -0.96 18.89 -17.31
N MET A 21 -1.92 17.97 -17.43
CA MET A 21 -1.67 16.59 -17.84
C MET A 21 -1.31 16.50 -19.33
N ASP A 22 -1.97 17.27 -20.20
CA ASP A 22 -1.69 17.32 -21.64
C ASP A 22 -0.27 17.85 -21.92
N ASN A 23 0.16 18.86 -21.16
CA ASN A 23 1.44 19.55 -21.36
C ASN A 23 2.52 19.14 -20.34
N ILE A 24 2.33 18.05 -19.59
CA ILE A 24 3.28 17.63 -18.53
C ILE A 24 4.71 17.37 -19.07
N ARG A 25 4.83 17.03 -20.35
CA ARG A 25 6.12 16.80 -21.04
C ARG A 25 6.99 18.05 -21.14
N ASP A 26 6.38 19.23 -21.09
CA ASP A 26 7.07 20.51 -21.21
C ASP A 26 7.60 21.03 -19.85
N ARG A 27 7.27 20.34 -18.75
CA ARG A 27 7.72 20.69 -17.40
C ARG A 27 9.03 19.97 -17.03
N PRO A 28 9.94 20.63 -16.28
CA PRO A 28 11.10 19.96 -15.73
C PRO A 28 10.65 18.85 -14.78
N VAL A 29 11.17 17.62 -14.94
CA VAL A 29 10.69 16.47 -14.16
C VAL A 29 10.92 16.64 -12.65
N LEU A 30 12.11 17.11 -12.26
CA LEU A 30 12.48 17.32 -10.87
C LEU A 30 12.23 18.77 -10.46
N SER A 31 11.90 18.97 -9.18
CA SER A 31 11.76 20.31 -8.62
C SER A 31 13.08 21.08 -8.69
N THR A 32 12.98 22.41 -8.81
CA THR A 32 14.13 23.31 -8.99
C THR A 32 14.49 24.10 -7.73
N VAL A 33 13.92 23.72 -6.59
CA VAL A 33 13.99 24.45 -5.32
C VAL A 33 14.85 23.75 -4.28
N LYS A 34 15.19 24.45 -3.20
CA LYS A 34 15.94 23.89 -2.05
C LYS A 34 15.01 23.58 -0.87
N PRO A 35 15.38 22.65 0.02
CA PRO A 35 14.64 22.44 1.27
C PRO A 35 14.43 23.76 2.01
N GLY A 36 13.17 24.03 2.39
CA GLY A 36 12.77 25.27 3.08
C GLY A 36 12.27 26.41 2.18
N TYR A 37 12.34 26.32 0.85
CA TYR A 37 11.97 27.42 -0.07
C TYR A 37 10.55 27.99 0.18
N LEU A 38 9.59 27.15 0.55
CA LEU A 38 8.20 27.54 0.67
C LEU A 38 7.98 28.54 1.82
N TYR A 39 8.81 28.49 2.88
CA TYR A 39 8.73 29.43 4.00
C TYR A 39 8.98 30.89 3.59
N GLU A 40 9.76 31.09 2.52
CA GLU A 40 10.03 32.44 1.97
C GLU A 40 8.93 32.90 1.02
N MET A 41 8.05 32.00 0.57
CA MET A 41 7.07 32.24 -0.49
C MET A 41 5.63 32.40 0.02
N VAL A 42 5.35 32.01 1.27
CA VAL A 42 4.02 32.13 1.89
C VAL A 42 4.08 32.96 3.17
N PRO A 43 2.98 33.61 3.59
CA PRO A 43 2.92 34.31 4.87
C PRO A 43 3.25 33.39 6.05
N SER A 44 3.90 33.93 7.08
CA SER A 44 4.23 33.19 8.31
C SER A 44 3.01 32.87 9.19
N GLU A 45 1.88 33.52 8.94
CA GLU A 45 0.62 33.36 9.66
C GLU A 45 -0.53 33.15 8.68
N ALA A 46 -1.52 32.35 9.10
CA ALA A 46 -2.73 32.13 8.31
C ALA A 46 -3.55 33.44 8.21
N PRO A 47 -4.23 33.69 7.07
CA PRO A 47 -5.03 34.90 6.90
C PRO A 47 -6.24 34.89 7.85
N VAL A 48 -6.47 36.01 8.55
CA VAL A 48 -7.62 36.18 9.47
C VAL A 48 -8.95 36.25 8.71
N LYS A 49 -8.90 36.65 7.44
CA LYS A 49 -10.06 36.73 6.55
C LYS A 49 -9.81 35.86 5.34
N GLY A 50 -10.83 35.13 4.90
CA GLY A 50 -10.73 34.30 3.70
C GLY A 50 -10.33 35.12 2.47
N GLU A 51 -9.39 34.60 1.70
CA GLU A 51 -8.95 35.17 0.44
C GLU A 51 -9.85 34.73 -0.71
N HIS A 52 -9.86 35.52 -1.78
CA HIS A 52 -10.60 35.16 -2.98
C HIS A 52 -9.93 33.95 -3.65
N TRP A 53 -10.71 32.95 -4.10
CA TRP A 53 -10.17 31.71 -4.66
C TRP A 53 -9.26 31.95 -5.89
N LYS A 54 -9.56 33.00 -6.67
CA LYS A 54 -8.72 33.44 -7.81
C LYS A 54 -7.31 33.87 -7.39
N THR A 55 -7.14 34.40 -6.17
CA THR A 55 -5.81 34.69 -5.61
C THR A 55 -5.09 33.38 -5.28
N VAL A 56 -5.78 32.47 -4.58
CA VAL A 56 -5.22 31.18 -4.15
C VAL A 56 -4.77 30.33 -5.34
N ILE A 57 -5.59 30.24 -6.41
CA ILE A 57 -5.22 29.46 -7.60
C ILE A 57 -4.08 30.11 -8.40
N ALA A 58 -3.97 31.44 -8.39
CA ALA A 58 -2.87 32.15 -9.05
C ALA A 58 -1.53 31.89 -8.35
N ASP A 59 -1.55 31.71 -7.03
CA ASP A 59 -0.36 31.34 -6.27
C ASP A 59 0.08 29.90 -6.56
N PHE A 60 -0.81 29.01 -7.01
CA PHE A 60 -0.49 27.60 -7.22
C PHE A 60 0.67 27.40 -8.23
N GLU A 61 0.61 28.04 -9.39
CA GLU A 61 1.68 27.96 -10.40
C GLU A 61 2.96 28.69 -9.97
N LYS A 62 2.82 29.79 -9.24
CA LYS A 62 3.96 30.62 -8.84
C LYS A 62 4.73 30.05 -7.65
N VAL A 63 4.00 29.49 -6.69
CA VAL A 63 4.50 29.14 -5.35
C VAL A 63 4.64 27.62 -5.21
N ILE A 64 3.68 26.83 -5.68
CA ILE A 64 3.67 25.38 -5.46
C ILE A 64 4.40 24.65 -6.58
N MET A 65 4.06 24.91 -7.84
CA MET A 65 4.60 24.15 -8.98
C MET A 65 6.13 24.11 -9.10
N PRO A 66 6.91 25.16 -8.76
CA PRO A 66 8.38 25.06 -8.77
C PRO A 66 8.95 23.99 -7.81
N GLY A 67 8.21 23.65 -6.76
CA GLY A 67 8.56 22.62 -5.80
C GLY A 67 8.02 21.23 -6.11
N VAL A 68 7.21 21.08 -7.16
CA VAL A 68 6.62 19.80 -7.55
C VAL A 68 7.65 18.97 -8.31
N THR A 69 7.80 17.69 -7.94
CA THR A 69 8.39 16.67 -8.81
C THR A 69 7.26 16.06 -9.61
N HIS A 70 7.35 16.08 -10.94
CA HIS A 70 6.25 15.70 -11.83
C HIS A 70 6.24 14.20 -12.09
N TRP A 71 5.72 13.44 -11.12
CA TRP A 71 5.66 11.96 -11.12
C TRP A 71 5.05 11.34 -12.39
N ASN A 72 4.07 12.01 -12.99
CA ASN A 72 3.37 11.51 -14.19
C ASN A 72 4.02 11.97 -15.50
N SER A 73 5.16 12.66 -15.44
CA SER A 73 5.93 12.97 -16.65
C SER A 73 6.43 11.66 -17.27
N PRO A 74 6.31 11.46 -18.59
CA PRO A 74 6.88 10.29 -19.27
C PRO A 74 8.40 10.15 -19.14
N GLN A 75 9.08 11.21 -18.67
CA GLN A 75 10.52 11.24 -18.42
C GLN A 75 10.87 10.95 -16.94
N PHE A 76 9.88 10.71 -16.07
CA PHE A 76 10.11 10.31 -14.69
C PHE A 76 10.34 8.79 -14.60
N HIS A 77 11.58 8.40 -14.31
CA HIS A 77 12.01 7.00 -14.25
C HIS A 77 12.57 6.62 -12.86
N ALA A 78 12.24 7.40 -11.82
CA ALA A 78 12.61 7.08 -10.44
C ALA A 78 11.50 6.26 -9.76
N PHE A 79 11.88 5.41 -8.81
CA PHE A 79 10.97 4.56 -8.02
C PHE A 79 10.05 3.70 -8.91
N PHE A 80 8.85 3.37 -8.41
CA PHE A 80 7.77 2.79 -9.20
C PHE A 80 6.70 3.84 -9.53
N PRO A 81 5.95 3.67 -10.62
CA PRO A 81 4.89 4.60 -11.01
C PRO A 81 3.80 4.68 -9.94
N THR A 82 3.17 5.85 -9.85
CA THR A 82 1.98 6.09 -9.02
C THR A 82 0.73 6.17 -9.90
N GLY A 83 -0.39 5.69 -9.40
CA GLY A 83 -1.66 5.70 -10.14
C GLY A 83 -2.22 7.12 -10.27
N ASN A 84 -2.47 7.57 -11.50
CA ASN A 84 -3.17 8.83 -11.76
C ASN A 84 -3.95 8.73 -13.07
N SER A 85 -5.26 8.98 -13.02
CA SER A 85 -6.14 8.94 -14.20
C SER A 85 -7.35 9.86 -14.02
N TYR A 86 -7.92 10.35 -15.12
CA TYR A 86 -9.14 11.16 -15.05
C TYR A 86 -10.31 10.47 -14.33
N PRO A 87 -10.60 9.17 -14.56
CA PRO A 87 -11.64 8.47 -13.80
C PRO A 87 -11.39 8.47 -12.28
N SER A 88 -10.13 8.31 -11.84
CA SER A 88 -9.78 8.37 -10.43
C SER A 88 -10.00 9.77 -9.84
N ILE A 89 -9.63 10.83 -10.57
CA ILE A 89 -9.87 12.22 -10.14
C ILE A 89 -11.37 12.49 -9.97
N ILE A 90 -12.20 12.06 -10.93
CA ILE A 90 -13.66 12.22 -10.85
C ILE A 90 -14.25 11.40 -9.70
N GLY A 91 -13.77 10.17 -9.49
CA GLY A 91 -14.17 9.34 -8.35
C GLY A 91 -13.89 10.01 -7.00
N ASP A 92 -12.71 10.59 -6.85
CA ASP A 92 -12.32 11.33 -5.65
C ASP A 92 -13.14 12.61 -5.47
N MET A 93 -13.47 13.32 -6.54
CA MET A 93 -14.37 14.49 -6.46
C MET A 93 -15.75 14.10 -5.92
N LEU A 94 -16.30 12.96 -6.35
CA LEU A 94 -17.57 12.44 -5.83
C LEU A 94 -17.44 12.00 -4.36
N SER A 95 -16.38 11.27 -4.03
CA SER A 95 -16.10 10.81 -2.65
C SER A 95 -15.99 11.99 -1.68
N ASN A 96 -15.18 12.99 -2.03
CA ASN A 96 -15.00 14.21 -1.24
C ASN A 96 -16.27 15.05 -1.13
N GLY A 97 -17.08 15.10 -2.20
CA GLY A 97 -18.35 15.83 -2.21
C GLY A 97 -19.42 15.20 -1.31
N ILE A 98 -19.47 13.87 -1.23
CA ILE A 98 -20.36 13.14 -0.32
C ILE A 98 -19.85 13.23 1.13
N GLY A 99 -18.54 13.09 1.33
CA GLY A 99 -17.87 13.31 2.62
C GLY A 99 -18.33 12.37 3.74
N CYS A 100 -18.74 11.15 3.42
CA CYS A 100 -19.19 10.18 4.43
C CYS A 100 -18.00 9.44 5.09
N ILE A 101 -18.18 9.02 6.34
CA ILE A 101 -17.19 8.22 7.08
C ILE A 101 -17.72 6.80 7.31
N GLY A 102 -17.07 5.80 6.70
CA GLY A 102 -17.51 4.40 6.70
C GLY A 102 -16.93 3.53 7.83
N PHE A 103 -16.83 4.03 9.07
CA PHE A 103 -16.23 3.24 10.17
C PHE A 103 -17.12 2.09 10.67
N SER A 104 -18.40 2.09 10.33
CA SER A 104 -19.32 0.99 10.56
C SER A 104 -20.38 0.96 9.47
N TRP A 105 -21.00 -0.19 9.21
CA TRP A 105 -21.96 -0.32 8.11
C TRP A 105 -23.10 0.72 8.18
N ILE A 106 -23.63 1.00 9.38
CA ILE A 106 -24.76 1.94 9.56
C ILE A 106 -24.39 3.40 9.26
N THR A 107 -23.10 3.77 9.26
CA THR A 107 -22.70 5.17 9.05
C THR A 107 -22.64 5.56 7.58
N SER A 108 -22.43 4.58 6.69
CA SER A 108 -22.58 4.74 5.25
C SER A 108 -22.57 3.37 4.56
N PRO A 109 -23.74 2.70 4.40
CA PRO A 109 -23.80 1.36 3.82
C PRO A 109 -23.14 1.28 2.45
N ALA A 110 -23.39 2.26 1.58
CA ALA A 110 -22.81 2.30 0.24
C ALA A 110 -21.27 2.36 0.24
N CYS A 111 -20.65 2.98 1.26
CA CYS A 111 -19.20 3.02 1.40
C CYS A 111 -18.61 1.62 1.60
N THR A 112 -19.24 0.80 2.45
CA THR A 112 -18.80 -0.58 2.69
C THR A 112 -19.19 -1.52 1.55
N GLU A 113 -20.45 -1.50 1.10
CA GLU A 113 -20.97 -2.45 0.11
C GLU A 113 -20.28 -2.29 -1.24
N LEU A 114 -19.97 -1.05 -1.67
CA LEU A 114 -19.26 -0.81 -2.92
C LEU A 114 -17.81 -1.28 -2.84
N GLU A 115 -17.12 -1.06 -1.72
CA GLU A 115 -15.75 -1.58 -1.52
C GLU A 115 -15.73 -3.10 -1.63
N VAL A 116 -16.65 -3.80 -0.95
CA VAL A 116 -16.77 -5.25 -1.01
C VAL A 116 -16.92 -5.74 -2.46
N GLN A 117 -17.79 -5.11 -3.25
CA GLN A 117 -18.00 -5.53 -4.63
C GLN A 117 -16.82 -5.21 -5.54
N VAL A 118 -16.19 -4.05 -5.39
CA VAL A 118 -14.99 -3.69 -6.16
C VAL A 118 -13.81 -4.61 -5.81
N MET A 119 -13.65 -4.99 -4.54
CA MET A 119 -12.61 -5.94 -4.12
C MET A 119 -12.87 -7.35 -4.66
N ASN A 120 -14.14 -7.78 -4.78
CA ASN A 120 -14.47 -9.01 -5.50
C ASN A 120 -14.08 -8.94 -6.98
N TRP A 121 -14.39 -7.83 -7.66
CA TRP A 121 -13.99 -7.64 -9.06
C TRP A 121 -12.47 -7.66 -9.20
N PHE A 122 -11.76 -6.96 -8.32
CA PHE A 122 -10.30 -6.90 -8.36
C PHE A 122 -9.65 -8.27 -8.10
N GLY A 123 -10.15 -9.02 -7.12
CA GLY A 123 -9.69 -10.39 -6.87
C GLY A 123 -9.90 -11.31 -8.07
N LYS A 124 -11.04 -11.19 -8.77
CA LYS A 124 -11.32 -11.94 -10.01
C LYS A 124 -10.43 -11.50 -11.18
N ILE A 125 -10.17 -10.20 -11.32
CA ILE A 125 -9.25 -9.66 -12.34
C ILE A 125 -7.82 -10.21 -12.14
N LEU A 126 -7.41 -10.40 -10.89
CA LEU A 126 -6.12 -10.96 -10.54
C LEU A 126 -6.09 -12.50 -10.56
N ASP A 127 -7.21 -13.15 -10.86
CA ASP A 127 -7.40 -14.61 -10.77
C ASP A 127 -6.98 -15.17 -9.39
N LEU A 128 -7.28 -14.42 -8.32
CA LEU A 128 -7.00 -14.89 -6.96
C LEU A 128 -7.88 -16.08 -6.60
N PRO A 129 -7.40 -16.99 -5.74
CA PRO A 129 -8.22 -18.06 -5.18
C PRO A 129 -9.52 -17.50 -4.59
N LYS A 130 -10.63 -18.21 -4.82
CA LYS A 130 -11.96 -17.80 -4.37
C LYS A 130 -12.02 -17.48 -2.88
N GLU A 131 -11.15 -18.10 -2.07
CA GLU A 131 -11.01 -17.89 -0.64
C GLU A 131 -10.66 -16.44 -0.27
N PHE A 132 -10.15 -15.63 -1.21
CA PHE A 132 -9.89 -14.20 -1.02
C PHE A 132 -11.06 -13.30 -1.41
N LEU A 133 -12.12 -13.83 -2.03
CA LEU A 133 -13.28 -13.06 -2.45
C LEU A 133 -14.28 -12.93 -1.29
N ASN A 134 -14.77 -11.72 -1.04
CA ASN A 134 -15.78 -11.44 -0.01
C ASN A 134 -17.12 -12.16 -0.28
N GLU A 135 -17.41 -12.54 -1.54
CA GLU A 135 -18.61 -13.30 -1.90
C GLU A 135 -18.54 -14.80 -1.56
N SER A 136 -17.37 -15.30 -1.18
CA SER A 136 -17.19 -16.70 -0.80
C SER A 136 -17.68 -16.98 0.62
N GLU A 137 -18.15 -18.21 0.89
CA GLU A 137 -18.59 -18.64 2.23
C GLU A 137 -17.46 -18.75 3.27
N GLY A 138 -16.20 -18.57 2.85
CA GLY A 138 -15.03 -18.65 3.72
C GLY A 138 -14.80 -17.40 4.57
N PRO A 139 -13.85 -17.44 5.51
CA PRO A 139 -13.56 -16.32 6.42
C PRO A 139 -12.75 -15.18 5.76
N GLY A 140 -12.56 -15.21 4.45
CA GLY A 140 -11.70 -14.29 3.72
C GLY A 140 -12.43 -13.09 3.12
N GLY A 141 -11.67 -12.26 2.40
CA GLY A 141 -12.18 -11.06 1.72
C GLY A 141 -11.06 -10.06 1.45
N GLY A 142 -11.35 -9.09 0.58
CA GLY A 142 -10.50 -7.93 0.32
C GLY A 142 -11.03 -6.67 1.01
N ILE A 143 -10.11 -5.78 1.35
CA ILE A 143 -10.36 -4.44 1.89
C ILE A 143 -9.34 -3.46 1.31
N ILE A 144 -9.71 -2.19 1.21
CA ILE A 144 -8.80 -1.12 0.81
C ILE A 144 -7.95 -0.71 2.02
N GLN A 145 -6.67 -0.47 1.80
CA GLN A 145 -5.72 0.04 2.79
C GLN A 145 -5.10 1.33 2.28
N GLY A 146 -4.60 2.19 3.18
CA GLY A 146 -3.94 3.45 2.81
C GLY A 146 -2.64 3.24 2.03
N SER A 147 -1.95 2.13 2.28
CA SER A 147 -0.71 1.76 1.58
C SER A 147 -0.37 0.28 1.77
N ALA A 148 0.50 -0.25 0.90
CA ALA A 148 1.09 -1.58 1.09
C ALA A 148 1.86 -1.70 2.41
N SER A 149 2.49 -0.59 2.87
CA SER A 149 3.19 -0.55 4.17
C SER A 149 2.26 -0.81 5.35
N GLU A 150 1.06 -0.21 5.33
CA GLU A 150 0.03 -0.44 6.33
C GLU A 150 -0.53 -1.86 6.24
N ALA A 151 -0.78 -2.36 5.03
CA ALA A 151 -1.25 -3.74 4.82
C ALA A 151 -0.28 -4.77 5.40
N THR A 152 1.03 -4.64 5.12
CA THR A 152 2.07 -5.51 5.70
C THR A 152 2.07 -5.44 7.23
N PHE A 153 1.90 -4.25 7.81
CA PHE A 153 1.86 -4.09 9.27
C PHE A 153 0.60 -4.71 9.89
N VAL A 154 -0.58 -4.53 9.28
CA VAL A 154 -1.83 -5.17 9.72
C VAL A 154 -1.70 -6.70 9.68
N CYS A 155 -1.18 -7.27 8.58
CA CYS A 155 -0.95 -8.71 8.48
C CYS A 155 0.04 -9.22 9.53
N LEU A 156 1.10 -8.45 9.83
CA LEU A 156 2.04 -8.78 10.89
C LEU A 156 1.36 -8.85 12.26
N LEU A 157 0.51 -7.86 12.60
CA LEU A 157 -0.23 -7.86 13.87
C LEU A 157 -1.21 -9.03 13.95
N ALA A 158 -1.91 -9.34 12.86
CA ALA A 158 -2.82 -10.48 12.78
C ALA A 158 -2.08 -11.82 12.96
N ALA A 159 -0.95 -12.00 12.28
CA ALA A 159 -0.09 -13.17 12.42
C ALA A 159 0.42 -13.35 13.86
N LYS A 160 0.86 -12.24 14.47
CA LYS A 160 1.34 -12.20 15.85
C LYS A 160 0.26 -12.62 16.84
N ASP A 161 -0.95 -12.10 16.71
CA ASP A 161 -2.08 -12.45 17.58
C ASP A 161 -2.53 -13.91 17.38
N ARG A 162 -2.72 -14.35 16.13
CA ARG A 162 -3.07 -15.75 15.79
C ARG A 162 -2.08 -16.74 16.40
N THR A 163 -0.79 -16.50 16.20
CA THR A 163 0.27 -17.40 16.69
C THR A 163 0.34 -17.37 18.22
N THR A 164 0.18 -16.21 18.85
CA THR A 164 0.13 -16.10 20.32
C THR A 164 -1.01 -16.96 20.89
N LYS A 165 -2.23 -16.81 20.35
CA LYS A 165 -3.40 -17.58 20.78
C LYS A 165 -3.20 -19.09 20.59
N ARG A 166 -2.64 -19.51 19.44
CA ARG A 166 -2.34 -20.92 19.18
C ARG A 166 -1.35 -21.49 20.18
N ILE A 167 -0.21 -20.82 20.39
CA ILE A 167 0.83 -21.29 21.31
C ILE A 167 0.31 -21.31 22.75
N LYS A 168 -0.50 -20.33 23.15
CA LYS A 168 -1.15 -20.27 24.46
C LYS A 168 -2.13 -21.44 24.67
N ALA A 169 -2.89 -21.81 23.64
CA ALA A 169 -3.77 -22.98 23.70
C ALA A 169 -2.98 -24.29 23.85
N LEU A 170 -1.83 -24.41 23.19
CA LEU A 170 -0.94 -25.57 23.30
C LEU A 170 -0.13 -25.60 24.60
N ASN A 171 0.18 -24.43 25.18
CA ASN A 171 0.97 -24.27 26.40
C ASN A 171 0.28 -23.29 27.36
N PRO A 172 -0.77 -23.71 28.08
CA PRO A 172 -1.59 -22.81 28.89
C PRO A 172 -0.83 -22.07 30.00
N THR A 173 0.31 -22.60 30.42
CA THR A 173 1.18 -22.04 31.46
C THR A 173 2.02 -20.85 30.98
N MET A 174 2.32 -20.74 29.68
CA MET A 174 3.09 -19.62 29.13
C MET A 174 2.23 -18.36 29.10
N THR A 175 2.78 -17.23 29.53
CA THR A 175 2.14 -15.91 29.37
C THR A 175 2.23 -15.40 27.94
N ASP A 176 1.33 -14.51 27.53
CA ASP A 176 1.39 -13.85 26.23
C ASP A 176 2.73 -13.14 26.00
N GLY A 177 3.31 -12.55 27.05
CA GLY A 177 4.61 -11.87 26.99
C GLY A 177 5.75 -12.83 26.66
N GLU A 178 5.80 -13.99 27.31
CA GLU A 178 6.81 -15.03 27.05
C GLU A 178 6.69 -15.61 25.63
N ILE A 179 5.45 -15.78 25.13
CA ILE A 179 5.21 -16.24 23.77
C ILE A 179 5.66 -15.17 22.77
N LYS A 180 5.20 -13.91 22.94
CA LYS A 180 5.53 -12.80 22.05
C LYS A 180 7.03 -12.51 21.99
N ALA A 181 7.76 -12.68 23.10
CA ALA A 181 9.20 -12.53 23.16
C ALA A 181 9.99 -13.57 22.34
N LYS A 182 9.35 -14.69 21.98
CA LYS A 182 9.95 -15.77 21.17
C LYS A 182 9.54 -15.72 19.70
N LEU A 183 8.58 -14.88 19.32
CA LEU A 183 8.12 -14.82 17.93
C LEU A 183 9.22 -14.25 17.02
N VAL A 184 9.34 -14.81 15.82
CA VAL A 184 10.25 -14.33 14.79
C VAL A 184 9.57 -14.35 13.42
N ALA A 185 9.89 -13.36 12.60
CA ALA A 185 9.40 -13.20 11.23
C ALA A 185 10.56 -13.17 10.23
N TYR A 186 10.24 -13.43 8.95
CA TYR A 186 11.24 -13.54 7.89
C TYR A 186 10.79 -12.80 6.63
N THR A 187 11.76 -12.27 5.90
CA THR A 187 11.57 -11.74 4.56
C THR A 187 12.88 -11.75 3.79
N SER A 188 12.86 -11.52 2.48
CA SER A 188 14.06 -11.34 1.66
C SER A 188 14.82 -10.07 2.06
N ASP A 189 16.15 -10.07 1.95
CA ASP A 189 16.99 -8.87 2.05
C ASP A 189 16.78 -7.87 0.89
N GLN A 190 15.99 -8.26 -0.12
CA GLN A 190 15.54 -7.42 -1.23
C GLN A 190 14.15 -6.77 -1.00
N SER A 191 13.47 -7.10 0.10
CA SER A 191 12.13 -6.57 0.41
C SER A 191 12.12 -5.07 0.66
N ASN A 192 10.95 -4.45 0.52
CA ASN A 192 10.79 -3.03 0.82
C ASN A 192 11.08 -2.74 2.31
N SER A 193 11.65 -1.56 2.59
CA SER A 193 11.88 -1.06 3.95
C SER A 193 10.63 -1.05 4.86
N SER A 194 9.43 -1.05 4.27
CA SER A 194 8.16 -1.19 4.98
C SER A 194 8.08 -2.46 5.83
N VAL A 195 8.71 -3.57 5.39
CA VAL A 195 8.68 -4.85 6.09
C VAL A 195 9.52 -4.81 7.37
N GLU A 196 10.71 -4.21 7.29
CA GLU A 196 11.55 -3.95 8.46
C GLU A 196 10.84 -2.99 9.42
N LYS A 197 10.25 -1.92 8.90
CA LYS A 197 9.46 -0.96 9.68
C LYS A 197 8.28 -1.64 10.40
N ALA A 198 7.59 -2.57 9.75
CA ALA A 198 6.50 -3.33 10.36
C ALA A 198 7.00 -4.21 11.52
N GLY A 199 8.16 -4.86 11.37
CA GLY A 199 8.81 -5.62 12.45
C GLY A 199 9.17 -4.74 13.65
N LEU A 200 9.76 -3.57 13.39
CA LEU A 200 10.10 -2.59 14.42
C LEU A 200 8.87 -2.10 15.18
N LEU A 201 7.84 -1.61 14.47
CA LEU A 201 6.60 -1.11 15.08
C LEU A 201 5.80 -2.21 15.77
N GLY A 202 5.86 -3.43 15.24
CA GLY A 202 5.20 -4.60 15.80
C GLY A 202 5.94 -5.23 16.98
N SER A 203 7.13 -4.72 17.34
CA SER A 203 8.02 -5.33 18.33
C SER A 203 8.17 -6.84 18.09
N MET A 204 8.49 -7.22 16.86
CA MET A 204 8.74 -8.59 16.45
C MET A 204 10.01 -8.63 15.58
N PRO A 205 11.04 -9.39 15.97
CA PRO A 205 12.23 -9.55 15.16
C PRO A 205 11.89 -9.96 13.72
N MET A 206 12.29 -9.12 12.76
CA MET A 206 12.18 -9.39 11.33
C MET A 206 13.56 -9.73 10.80
N LYS A 207 13.74 -10.98 10.37
CA LYS A 207 15.00 -11.45 9.79
C LYS A 207 14.98 -11.27 8.28
N MET A 208 15.90 -10.43 7.81
CA MET A 208 16.19 -10.23 6.40
C MET A 208 17.10 -11.38 5.93
N LEU A 209 16.54 -12.33 5.19
CA LEU A 209 17.23 -13.50 4.67
C LEU A 209 17.93 -13.16 3.36
N LYS A 210 19.21 -13.53 3.25
CA LYS A 210 20.00 -13.26 2.06
C LYS A 210 19.40 -13.96 0.84
N ALA A 211 19.00 -13.19 -0.17
CA ALA A 211 18.44 -13.74 -1.39
C ALA A 211 19.46 -14.53 -2.22
N ASP A 212 18.95 -15.34 -3.17
CA ASP A 212 19.76 -16.05 -4.15
C ASP A 212 20.44 -15.09 -5.16
N ILE A 213 21.21 -15.64 -6.10
CA ILE A 213 21.90 -14.85 -7.12
C ILE A 213 20.94 -14.05 -8.04
N ASN A 214 19.67 -14.44 -8.11
CA ASN A 214 18.64 -13.75 -8.87
C ASN A 214 17.84 -12.76 -8.01
N GLY A 215 18.24 -12.53 -6.76
CA GLY A 215 17.55 -11.64 -5.83
C GLY A 215 16.25 -12.20 -5.26
N ARG A 216 16.09 -13.53 -5.25
CA ARG A 216 14.88 -14.21 -4.78
C ARG A 216 15.11 -14.95 -3.47
N MET A 217 14.15 -14.91 -2.56
CA MET A 217 14.06 -15.83 -1.44
C MET A 217 13.50 -17.18 -1.92
N THR A 218 14.26 -18.25 -1.67
CA THR A 218 13.90 -19.63 -2.03
C THR A 218 13.43 -20.41 -0.81
N GLY A 219 12.79 -21.56 -1.03
CA GLY A 219 12.37 -22.44 0.05
C GLY A 219 13.54 -22.99 0.86
N ALA A 220 14.69 -23.25 0.24
CA ALA A 220 15.89 -23.70 0.95
C ALA A 220 16.37 -22.66 1.97
N ILE A 221 16.44 -21.39 1.56
CA ILE A 221 16.84 -20.27 2.42
C ILE A 221 15.87 -20.12 3.61
N LEU A 222 14.55 -20.16 3.34
CA LEU A 222 13.55 -20.05 4.40
C LEU A 222 13.58 -21.25 5.36
N ALA A 223 13.69 -22.47 4.83
CA ALA A 223 13.69 -23.70 5.63
C ALA A 223 14.90 -23.77 6.57
N GLU A 224 16.08 -23.35 6.12
CA GLU A 224 17.29 -23.27 6.94
C GLU A 224 17.10 -22.29 8.09
N ALA A 225 16.64 -21.06 7.81
CA ALA A 225 16.39 -20.05 8.83
C ALA A 225 15.36 -20.49 9.88
N ILE A 226 14.27 -21.11 9.44
CA ILE A 226 13.25 -21.68 10.34
C ILE A 226 13.85 -22.75 11.24
N ALA A 227 14.62 -23.69 10.68
CA ALA A 227 15.21 -24.79 11.44
C ALA A 227 16.18 -24.28 12.52
N GLU A 228 17.02 -23.30 12.18
CA GLU A 228 17.93 -22.68 13.14
C GLU A 228 17.19 -22.00 14.30
N ASP A 229 16.12 -21.26 14.00
CA ASP A 229 15.41 -20.48 15.01
C ASP A 229 14.54 -21.36 15.90
N VAL A 230 13.93 -22.40 15.33
CA VAL A 230 13.27 -23.45 16.12
C VAL A 230 14.27 -24.14 17.06
N ALA A 231 15.49 -24.44 16.60
CA ALA A 231 16.54 -25.01 17.45
C ALA A 231 16.97 -24.06 18.59
N LYS A 232 16.84 -22.74 18.40
CA LYS A 232 17.08 -21.70 19.43
C LYS A 232 15.86 -21.48 20.34
N GLY A 233 14.76 -22.21 20.14
CA GLY A 233 13.52 -22.08 20.91
C GLY A 233 12.67 -20.86 20.53
N LEU A 234 12.93 -20.25 19.38
CA LEU A 234 12.09 -19.21 18.79
C LEU A 234 10.89 -19.84 18.06
N ILE A 235 9.87 -19.03 17.81
CA ILE A 235 8.61 -19.43 17.21
C ILE A 235 8.44 -18.66 15.88
N PRO A 236 8.73 -19.30 14.74
CA PRO A 236 8.38 -18.79 13.41
C PRO A 236 6.88 -18.43 13.35
N CYS A 237 6.58 -17.19 12.94
CA CYS A 237 5.22 -16.65 13.02
C CYS A 237 4.72 -16.03 11.70
N TYR A 238 5.61 -15.36 10.96
CA TYR A 238 5.23 -14.54 9.81
C TYR A 238 6.33 -14.54 8.75
N VAL A 239 5.94 -14.67 7.48
CA VAL A 239 6.82 -14.56 6.31
C VAL A 239 6.23 -13.55 5.35
N VAL A 240 7.05 -12.62 4.86
CA VAL A 240 6.70 -11.75 3.73
C VAL A 240 7.47 -12.20 2.50
N ALA A 241 6.74 -12.72 1.51
CA ALA A 241 7.25 -13.00 0.18
C ALA A 241 6.98 -11.81 -0.74
N THR A 242 7.99 -11.32 -1.42
CA THR A 242 7.89 -10.14 -2.30
C THR A 242 7.82 -10.57 -3.76
N LEU A 243 6.78 -10.12 -4.46
CA LEU A 243 6.62 -10.29 -5.90
C LEU A 243 6.82 -8.91 -6.56
N GLY A 244 8.01 -8.68 -7.08
CA GLY A 244 8.44 -7.39 -7.60
C GLY A 244 9.18 -6.56 -6.56
N THR A 245 10.38 -7.00 -6.17
CA THR A 245 11.26 -6.29 -5.23
C THR A 245 11.60 -4.88 -5.71
N THR A 246 11.79 -3.93 -4.79
CA THR A 246 12.03 -2.51 -5.13
C THR A 246 13.30 -2.31 -5.97
N GLY A 247 14.37 -3.05 -5.68
CA GLY A 247 15.67 -2.85 -6.32
C GLY A 247 15.70 -3.32 -7.78
N THR A 248 15.27 -4.56 -8.02
CA THR A 248 15.44 -5.24 -9.32
C THR A 248 14.15 -5.85 -9.87
N CYS A 249 13.02 -5.66 -9.19
CA CYS A 249 11.74 -6.29 -9.54
C CYS A 249 11.83 -7.83 -9.58
N ALA A 250 12.63 -8.42 -8.69
CA ALA A 250 12.73 -9.88 -8.52
C ALA A 250 11.47 -10.45 -7.82
N PHE A 251 11.28 -11.76 -7.95
CA PHE A 251 10.10 -12.48 -7.43
C PHE A 251 10.56 -13.63 -6.55
N ASP A 252 10.16 -13.60 -5.27
CA ASP A 252 10.37 -14.72 -4.36
C ASP A 252 9.63 -15.99 -4.82
N CYS A 253 10.18 -17.17 -4.52
CA CYS A 253 9.66 -18.45 -5.02
C CYS A 253 8.40 -18.91 -4.27
N LEU A 254 7.24 -18.30 -4.53
CA LEU A 254 6.00 -18.57 -3.80
C LEU A 254 5.60 -20.06 -3.76
N GLU A 255 5.85 -20.80 -4.86
CA GLU A 255 5.60 -22.25 -4.96
C GLU A 255 6.42 -23.07 -3.96
N GLU A 256 7.61 -22.59 -3.57
CA GLU A 256 8.46 -23.23 -2.57
C GLU A 256 8.13 -22.75 -1.15
N LEU A 257 7.85 -21.45 -0.99
CA LEU A 257 7.61 -20.82 0.31
C LEU A 257 6.24 -21.23 0.90
N GLY A 258 5.19 -21.29 0.08
CA GLY A 258 3.83 -21.62 0.51
C GLY A 258 3.73 -22.96 1.26
N PRO A 259 4.20 -24.08 0.69
CA PRO A 259 4.21 -25.38 1.36
C PRO A 259 4.99 -25.37 2.69
N ILE A 260 6.10 -24.63 2.78
CA ILE A 260 6.88 -24.49 4.01
C ILE A 260 6.08 -23.74 5.08
N CYS A 261 5.47 -22.61 4.72
CA CYS A 261 4.63 -21.84 5.65
C CYS A 261 3.45 -22.67 6.16
N ASN A 262 2.75 -23.39 5.27
CA ASN A 262 1.64 -24.27 5.63
C ASN A 262 2.08 -25.39 6.59
N LYS A 263 3.19 -26.07 6.29
CA LYS A 263 3.71 -27.17 7.13
C LYS A 263 4.06 -26.70 8.55
N ASN A 264 4.50 -25.45 8.70
CA ASN A 264 4.96 -24.90 9.98
C ASN A 264 3.90 -24.00 10.68
N ASP A 265 2.68 -23.89 10.14
CA ASP A 265 1.63 -22.96 10.58
C ASP A 265 2.15 -21.52 10.76
N ILE A 266 2.83 -21.03 9.71
CA ILE A 266 3.37 -19.67 9.61
C ILE A 266 2.46 -18.87 8.69
N TRP A 267 2.12 -17.65 9.08
CA TRP A 267 1.37 -16.75 8.22
C TRP A 267 2.25 -16.28 7.05
N LEU A 268 1.79 -16.50 5.82
CA LEU A 268 2.43 -16.00 4.61
C LEU A 268 1.69 -14.77 4.09
N HIS A 269 2.37 -13.63 4.06
CA HIS A 269 1.91 -12.42 3.39
C HIS A 269 2.68 -12.25 2.08
N VAL A 270 1.96 -11.86 1.02
CA VAL A 270 2.54 -11.57 -0.29
C VAL A 270 2.51 -10.06 -0.49
N ASP A 271 3.69 -9.44 -0.58
CA ASP A 271 3.83 -8.05 -1.00
C ASP A 271 4.04 -8.01 -2.51
N ALA A 272 3.01 -7.55 -3.23
CA ALA A 272 3.02 -7.37 -4.67
C ALA A 272 2.72 -5.91 -5.05
N ALA A 273 3.16 -4.94 -4.24
CA ALA A 273 2.78 -3.52 -4.35
C ALA A 273 2.87 -2.94 -5.76
N TYR A 274 3.91 -3.31 -6.52
CA TYR A 274 4.07 -2.90 -7.92
C TYR A 274 3.58 -3.97 -8.90
N ALA A 275 4.17 -5.18 -8.83
CA ALA A 275 3.97 -6.20 -9.86
C ALA A 275 2.58 -6.84 -9.84
N GLY A 276 1.79 -6.68 -8.77
CA GLY A 276 0.42 -7.20 -8.69
C GLY A 276 -0.47 -6.70 -9.82
N THR A 277 -0.25 -5.47 -10.28
CA THR A 277 -1.00 -4.89 -11.42
C THR A 277 -0.70 -5.60 -12.76
N GLN A 278 0.45 -6.26 -12.91
CA GLN A 278 0.76 -7.02 -14.14
C GLN A 278 -0.11 -8.26 -14.29
N ALA A 279 -0.49 -8.90 -13.17
CA ALA A 279 -1.43 -10.02 -13.20
C ALA A 279 -2.80 -9.58 -13.72
N ALA A 280 -3.24 -8.37 -13.40
CA ALA A 280 -4.48 -7.78 -13.93
C ALA A 280 -4.39 -7.45 -15.44
N ALA A 281 -3.21 -7.04 -15.93
CA ALA A 281 -3.01 -6.64 -17.31
C ALA A 281 -2.95 -7.80 -18.33
N ALA A 282 -2.88 -9.05 -17.86
CA ALA A 282 -2.87 -10.24 -18.70
C ALA A 282 -4.26 -10.64 -19.24
N LEU A 283 -5.33 -9.99 -18.76
CA LEU A 283 -6.69 -10.19 -19.27
C LEU A 283 -6.96 -9.26 -20.46
N PRO A 284 -7.68 -9.72 -21.51
CA PRO A 284 -8.01 -8.88 -22.65
C PRO A 284 -8.78 -7.65 -22.16
N THR A 285 -8.19 -6.47 -22.36
CA THR A 285 -8.79 -5.18 -22.02
C THR A 285 -10.15 -5.06 -22.70
N THR A 286 -11.22 -5.29 -21.95
CA THR A 286 -12.55 -4.86 -22.36
C THR A 286 -12.61 -3.40 -21.96
N THR A 287 -12.52 -2.51 -22.96
CA THR A 287 -12.62 -1.07 -22.79
C THR A 287 -13.95 -0.77 -22.11
N VAL A 288 -13.92 -0.38 -20.84
CA VAL A 288 -15.08 0.27 -20.21
C VAL A 288 -14.99 1.73 -20.62
N VAL A 289 -15.85 2.10 -21.58
CA VAL A 289 -16.14 3.49 -21.98
C VAL A 289 -17.06 4.11 -20.95
#